data_AF-A0ABD5S013-F1
#
_entry.id   AF-A0ABD5S013-F1
#
_cell.length_a   1.000
_cell.length_b   1.000
_cell.length_c   1.000
_cell.angle_alpha   90.00
_cell.angle_beta   90.00
_cell.angle_gamma   90.00
#
_symmetry.space_group_name_H-M   'P 1'
#
loop_
_entity.id
_entity.type
_entity.pdbx_description
1 polymer ?
#
loop_
_entity_poly.entity_id
_entity_poly.type
_entity_poly.pdbx_seq_one_letter_code
_entity_poly.pdbx_strand_id
1 'polypeptide(L)' 'DVDAARDALARNDALPFLRSRDAVVETGPTGTNVNDLRVLVVGEKE' A
#
# COMPACT_ATOMS: atom_id res chain seq x y z
N ASP A 1 -14.10 -1.98 2.13
CA ASP A 1 -14.94 -0.81 2.42
C ASP A 1 -14.30 0.40 1.75
N VAL A 2 -14.96 0.96 0.75
CA VAL A 2 -14.43 2.06 -0.08
C VAL A 2 -14.48 3.38 0.66
N ASP A 3 -15.50 3.61 1.50
CA ASP A 3 -15.67 4.87 2.21
C ASP A 3 -14.64 4.97 3.33
N ALA A 4 -14.45 3.90 4.10
CA ALA A 4 -13.39 3.83 5.08
C ALA A 4 -11.97 4.00 4.47
N ALA A 5 -11.75 3.51 3.24
CA ALA A 5 -10.48 3.69 2.54
C ALA A 5 -10.24 5.15 2.14
N ARG A 6 -11.28 5.81 1.59
CA ARG A 6 -11.23 7.22 1.20
C ARG A 6 -11.02 8.13 2.40
N ASP A 7 -11.70 7.87 3.49
CA ASP A 7 -11.58 8.60 4.76
C ASP A 7 -10.16 8.51 5.33
N ALA A 8 -9.59 7.31 5.37
CA ALA A 8 -8.22 7.10 5.82
C ALA A 8 -7.23 7.87 4.94
N LEU A 9 -7.40 7.81 3.62
CA LEU A 9 -6.55 8.55 2.67
C LEU A 9 -6.68 10.06 2.83
N ALA A 10 -7.90 10.59 2.96
CA ALA A 10 -8.16 12.03 3.11
C ALA A 10 -7.54 12.61 4.39
N ARG A 11 -7.40 11.79 5.44
CA ARG A 11 -6.73 12.16 6.69
C ARG A 11 -5.22 11.91 6.69
N ASN A 12 -4.64 11.46 5.57
CA ASN A 12 -3.25 10.97 5.49
C ASN A 12 -2.95 9.84 6.49
N ASP A 13 -3.96 9.03 6.82
CA ASP A 13 -3.92 7.97 7.83
C ASP A 13 -4.14 6.59 7.19
N ALA A 14 -3.42 6.31 6.11
CA ALA A 14 -3.61 5.08 5.33
C ALA A 14 -3.07 3.82 6.04
N LEU A 15 -2.08 3.95 6.93
CA LEU A 15 -1.37 2.80 7.51
C LEU A 15 -2.28 1.86 8.32
N PRO A 16 -3.11 2.32 9.29
CA PRO A 16 -4.00 1.43 10.03
C PRO A 16 -5.02 0.73 9.12
N PHE A 17 -5.47 1.44 8.08
CA PHE A 17 -6.37 0.87 7.08
C PHE A 17 -5.69 -0.27 6.33
N LEU A 18 -4.50 -0.05 5.75
CA LEU A 18 -3.78 -1.08 4.99
C LEU A 18 -3.35 -2.27 5.86
N ARG A 19 -2.88 -2.02 7.10
CA ARG A 19 -2.40 -3.07 8.01
C ARG A 19 -3.49 -4.06 8.40
N SER A 20 -4.71 -3.60 8.65
CA SER A 20 -5.84 -4.47 9.03
C SER A 20 -6.33 -5.38 7.88
N ARG A 21 -5.77 -5.24 6.68
CA ARG A 21 -6.05 -6.08 5.51
C ARG A 21 -4.80 -6.81 5.01
N ASP A 22 -3.74 -6.88 5.83
CA ASP A 22 -2.46 -7.49 5.47
C ASP A 22 -1.85 -6.92 4.17
N ALA A 23 -2.10 -5.64 3.88
CA ALA A 23 -1.71 -4.98 2.64
C ALA A 23 -0.46 -4.09 2.80
N VAL A 24 0.32 -4.28 3.87
CA VAL A 24 1.56 -3.53 4.13
C VAL A 24 2.74 -4.38 3.70
N VAL A 25 3.62 -3.81 2.87
CA VAL A 25 4.91 -4.43 2.52
C VAL A 25 5.95 -3.97 3.53
N GLU A 26 6.41 -4.88 4.39
CA GLU A 26 7.45 -4.63 5.38
C GLU A 26 8.79 -5.17 4.89
N THR A 27 9.79 -4.30 4.69
CA THR A 27 11.11 -4.69 4.17
C THR A 27 12.21 -4.73 5.24
N GLY A 28 12.01 -4.03 6.36
CA GLY A 28 13.10 -3.68 7.28
C GLY A 28 14.12 -2.72 6.65
N PRO A 29 15.29 -2.52 7.29
CA PRO A 29 16.36 -1.68 6.76
C PRO A 29 17.02 -2.33 5.53
N THR A 30 17.00 -1.62 4.40
CA THR A 30 17.52 -2.13 3.11
C THR A 30 18.99 -1.80 2.84
N GLY A 31 19.57 -0.84 3.57
CA GLY A 31 20.97 -0.41 3.41
C GLY A 31 21.24 0.56 2.25
N THR A 32 20.20 1.03 1.56
CA THR A 32 20.29 2.03 0.49
C THR A 32 18.96 2.77 0.31
N ASN A 33 18.95 3.85 -0.47
CA ASN A 33 17.73 4.55 -0.89
C ASN A 33 17.85 4.96 -2.36
N VAL A 34 17.01 4.37 -3.21
CA VAL A 34 16.89 4.71 -4.64
C VAL A 34 15.49 5.21 -5.00
N ASN A 35 14.81 5.83 -4.02
CA ASN A 35 13.43 6.29 -4.10
C ASN A 35 12.40 5.15 -4.26
N ASP A 36 11.26 5.44 -4.89
CA ASP A 36 10.08 4.57 -4.91
C ASP A 36 9.99 3.73 -6.18
N LEU A 37 9.55 2.48 -6.03
CA LEU A 37 9.15 1.58 -7.12
C LEU A 37 7.68 1.18 -6.93
N ARG A 38 6.89 1.23 -8.01
CA ARG A 38 5.53 0.70 -8.05
C ARG A 38 5.46 -0.42 -9.08
N VAL A 39 4.97 -1.59 -8.67
CA VAL A 39 4.81 -2.76 -9.54
C VAL A 39 3.32 -3.03 -9.72
N LEU A 40 2.89 -3.20 -10.97
CA LEU A 40 1.53 -3.61 -11.31
C LEU A 40 1.62 -4.96 -12.03
N VAL A 41 0.94 -5.97 -11.52
CA VAL A 41 0.79 -7.27 -12.17
C VAL A 41 -0.59 -7.32 -12.80
N VAL A 42 -0.65 -7.59 -14.11
CA VAL A 42 -1.89 -7.74 -14.87
C VAL A 42 -1.98 -9.19 -15.32
N GLY A 43 -3.09 -9.85 -15.00
CA GLY A 43 -3.35 -11.22 -15.43
C GLY A 43 -3.61 -11.33 -16.92
N GLU A 44 -3.74 -12.57 -17.41
CA GLU A 44 -4.24 -12.79 -18.76
C GLU A 44 -5.66 -12.22 -18.90
N LYS A 45 -5.97 -11.74 -20.11
CA LYS A 45 -7.31 -11.34 -20.45
C LYS A 45 -8.13 -12.62 -20.68
N GLU A 46 -9.28 -12.75 -20.02
CA GLU A 46 -10.28 -13.78 -20.34
C GLU A 46 -10.76 -13.66 -21.80
#